data_AF-A0A1Y5HBS5-F1
#
_entry.id   AF-A0A1Y5HBS5-F1
#
_cell.length_a   1.000
_cell.length_b   1.000
_cell.length_c   1.000
_cell.angle_alpha   90.00
_cell.angle_beta   90.00
_cell.angle_gamma   90.00
#
_symmetry.space_group_name_H-M   'P 1'
#
loop_
_entity.id
_entity.type
_entity.pdbx_description
1 polymer ?
#
loop_
_entity_poly.entity_id
_entity_poly.type
_entity_poly.pdbx_seq_one_letter_code
_entity_poly.pdbx_strand_id
1 'polypeptide(L)'
;MPKTFDVTEYLISPNPANTRLTRVVTGVDHNGAVSQISVVEERPLTIYLNGQEIVTAMTIGDFPEYLALGFLRNQMMLRDDDVITGVDYDDDLEVVVVRTEVQTSFEDKLKKKTRTSGCAVGTVFGDMMEGLEDVQLPATPVKTSWLYSLASKINRTPSLYLEAGAIHGSVLCHQDRPLVYMEDVGRHNAVDKIAGWMLSERTTAADKIV
;
A
#
# COMPACT_ATOMS: atom_id res chain seq x y z
N MET A 1 25.45 -21.98 -1.88
CA MET A 1 24.90 -21.47 -0.60
C MET A 1 23.95 -20.35 -0.96
N PRO A 2 22.68 -20.35 -0.50
CA PRO A 2 21.84 -19.18 -0.68
C PRO A 2 22.52 -18.04 0.08
N LYS A 3 22.86 -16.96 -0.63
CA LYS A 3 23.32 -15.74 0.03
C LYS A 3 22.15 -15.28 0.90
N THR A 4 22.32 -15.28 2.22
CA THR A 4 21.41 -14.63 3.16
C THR A 4 21.23 -13.19 2.68
N PHE A 5 20.04 -12.85 2.21
CA PHE A 5 19.72 -11.51 1.76
C PHE A 5 19.62 -10.62 2.99
N ASP A 6 20.39 -9.52 3.00
CA ASP A 6 20.43 -8.61 4.13
C ASP A 6 19.25 -7.64 4.03
N VAL A 7 18.14 -7.97 4.71
CA VAL A 7 16.96 -7.11 4.77
C VAL A 7 17.17 -5.86 5.62
N THR A 8 18.32 -5.70 6.29
CA THR A 8 18.60 -4.51 7.13
C THR A 8 18.77 -3.22 6.32
N GLU A 9 18.91 -3.31 4.99
CA GLU A 9 18.90 -2.11 4.14
C GLU A 9 17.54 -1.39 4.14
N TYR A 10 16.45 -2.15 4.37
CA TYR A 10 15.07 -1.66 4.39
C TYR A 10 14.71 -1.10 5.77
N LEU A 11 13.92 -0.02 5.76
CA LEU A 11 13.17 0.47 6.93
C LEU A 11 11.93 -0.40 7.16
N ILE A 12 11.26 -0.79 6.08
CA ILE A 12 10.16 -1.76 6.07
C ILE A 12 10.42 -2.76 4.94
N SER A 13 10.50 -4.03 5.30
CA SER A 13 10.62 -5.15 4.38
C SER A 13 9.37 -6.04 4.43
N PRO A 14 9.08 -6.81 3.37
CA PRO A 14 8.03 -7.80 3.42
C PRO A 14 8.28 -8.84 4.52
N ASN A 15 7.20 -9.42 5.04
CA ASN A 15 7.26 -10.50 6.02
C ASN A 15 6.54 -11.76 5.50
N PRO A 16 7.16 -12.54 4.59
CA PRO A 16 6.55 -13.74 4.06
C PRO A 16 6.36 -14.84 5.11
N ALA A 17 7.01 -14.74 6.28
CA ALA A 17 6.82 -15.68 7.38
C ALA A 17 5.56 -15.37 8.22
N ASN A 18 4.88 -14.25 7.97
CA ASN A 18 3.63 -13.93 8.67
C ASN A 18 2.49 -14.83 8.19
N THR A 19 2.13 -15.80 9.04
CA THR A 19 1.08 -16.78 8.75
C THR A 19 -0.32 -16.19 8.64
N ARG A 20 -0.53 -14.90 8.98
CA ARG A 20 -1.81 -14.21 8.74
C ARG A 20 -1.98 -13.78 7.28
N LEU A 21 -0.90 -13.67 6.50
CA LEU A 21 -0.92 -13.11 5.15
C LEU A 21 -1.14 -14.17 4.06
N THR A 22 -0.85 -15.43 4.38
CA THR A 22 -0.99 -16.55 3.44
C THR A 22 -1.58 -17.78 4.11
N ARG A 23 -2.29 -18.58 3.34
CA ARG A 23 -2.79 -19.89 3.74
C ARG A 23 -2.34 -20.96 2.76
N VAL A 24 -1.96 -22.13 3.27
CA VAL A 24 -1.68 -23.30 2.44
C VAL A 24 -2.99 -23.95 2.00
N VAL A 25 -3.15 -24.13 0.69
CA VAL A 25 -4.27 -24.87 0.09
C VAL A 25 -3.76 -26.12 -0.61
N THR A 26 -4.55 -27.19 -0.55
CA THR A 26 -4.24 -28.47 -1.21
C THR A 26 -5.09 -28.59 -2.47
N GLY A 27 -4.44 -28.88 -3.60
CA GLY A 27 -5.08 -29.06 -4.90
C GLY A 27 -4.57 -30.31 -5.62
N VAL A 28 -5.17 -30.60 -6.77
CA VAL A 28 -4.77 -31.71 -7.64
C VAL A 28 -4.38 -31.13 -9.00
N ASP A 29 -3.21 -31.50 -9.51
CA ASP A 29 -2.73 -31.02 -10.80
C ASP A 29 -3.34 -31.78 -11.99
N HIS A 30 -2.95 -31.41 -13.21
CA HIS A 30 -3.43 -32.03 -14.46
C HIS A 30 -3.07 -33.52 -14.61
N ASN A 31 -2.13 -34.03 -13.79
CA ASN A 31 -1.72 -35.44 -13.78
C ASN A 31 -2.39 -36.24 -12.65
N GLY A 32 -3.28 -35.62 -11.87
CA GLY A 32 -3.91 -36.26 -10.72
C GLY A 32 -3.03 -36.29 -9.47
N ALA A 33 -1.89 -35.58 -9.46
CA ALA A 33 -1.01 -35.52 -8.29
C ALA A 33 -1.48 -34.45 -7.30
N VAL A 34 -1.47 -34.79 -6.01
CA VAL A 34 -1.77 -33.84 -4.93
C VAL A 34 -0.59 -32.87 -4.76
N SER A 35 -0.89 -31.57 -4.72
CA SER A 35 0.09 -30.51 -4.49
C SER A 35 -0.43 -29.52 -3.45
N GLN A 36 0.48 -28.87 -2.74
CA GLN A 36 0.19 -27.81 -1.78
C GLN A 36 0.82 -26.51 -2.26
N ILE A 37 0.04 -25.43 -2.22
CA ILE A 37 0.50 -24.09 -2.60
C ILE A 37 0.09 -23.08 -1.52
N SER A 38 0.93 -22.08 -1.28
CA SER A 38 0.59 -20.91 -0.48
C SER A 38 -0.26 -19.96 -1.34
N VAL A 39 -1.36 -19.46 -0.80
CA VAL A 39 -2.19 -18.42 -1.43
C VAL A 39 -2.33 -17.24 -0.48
N VAL A 40 -2.34 -16.03 -1.02
CA VAL A 40 -2.56 -14.80 -0.25
C VAL A 40 -3.99 -14.78 0.30
N GLU A 41 -4.16 -14.34 1.54
CA GLU A 41 -5.48 -14.10 2.12
C GLU A 41 -5.93 -12.66 1.87
N GLU A 42 -7.04 -12.50 1.17
CA GLU A 42 -7.67 -11.21 0.94
C GLU A 42 -8.72 -10.92 2.02
N ARG A 43 -8.60 -9.76 2.68
CA ARG A 43 -9.46 -9.34 3.80
C ARG A 43 -10.03 -7.95 3.54
N PRO A 44 -11.32 -7.71 3.85
CA PRO A 44 -11.89 -6.37 3.76
C PRO A 44 -11.31 -5.50 4.86
N LEU A 45 -10.96 -4.26 4.56
CA LEU A 45 -10.58 -3.22 5.51
C LEU A 45 -11.45 -1.99 5.27
N THR A 46 -12.23 -1.58 6.27
CA THR A 46 -13.08 -0.40 6.14
C THR A 46 -12.41 0.83 6.74
N ILE A 47 -12.25 1.87 5.94
CA ILE A 47 -11.60 3.12 6.33
C ILE A 47 -12.67 4.15 6.66
N TYR A 48 -12.58 4.69 7.87
CA TYR A 48 -13.36 5.81 8.36
C TYR A 48 -12.47 7.05 8.49
N LEU A 49 -13.02 8.20 8.11
CA LEU A 49 -12.47 9.51 8.44
C LEU A 49 -13.43 10.20 9.40
N ASN A 50 -12.97 10.47 10.61
CA ASN A 50 -13.77 10.89 11.75
C ASN A 50 -14.89 9.88 12.05
N GLY A 51 -16.14 10.25 11.76
CA GLY A 51 -17.31 9.38 11.94
C GLY A 51 -17.90 8.87 10.62
N GLN A 52 -17.25 9.13 9.49
CA GLN A 52 -17.80 8.85 8.17
C GLN A 52 -17.07 7.67 7.51
N GLU A 53 -17.82 6.65 7.11
CA GLU A 53 -17.30 5.56 6.28
C GLU A 53 -16.94 6.09 4.89
N ILE A 54 -15.70 5.84 4.46
CA ILE A 54 -15.18 6.31 3.19
C ILE A 54 -15.20 5.19 2.16
N VAL A 55 -14.57 4.06 2.48
CA VAL A 55 -14.43 2.91 1.59
C VAL A 55 -14.13 1.63 2.37
N THR A 56 -14.59 0.50 1.85
CA THR A 56 -14.05 -0.82 2.20
C THR A 56 -13.15 -1.28 1.06
N ALA A 57 -11.86 -1.41 1.33
CA ALA A 57 -10.87 -1.95 0.39
C ALA A 57 -10.64 -3.43 0.68
N MET A 58 -10.34 -4.22 -0.34
CA MET A 58 -9.81 -5.57 -0.13
C MET A 58 -8.29 -5.48 -0.09
N THR A 59 -7.67 -6.09 0.93
CA THR A 59 -6.26 -5.91 1.29
C THR A 59 -5.66 -7.22 1.75
N ILE A 60 -4.36 -7.27 2.00
CA ILE A 60 -3.75 -8.43 2.69
C ILE A 60 -3.79 -8.33 4.24
N GLY A 61 -4.33 -7.24 4.78
CA GLY A 61 -4.43 -7.02 6.22
C GLY A 61 -3.13 -6.61 6.92
N ASP A 62 -2.08 -6.21 6.19
CA ASP A 62 -0.88 -5.62 6.77
C ASP A 62 -0.90 -4.08 6.71
N PHE A 63 -0.30 -3.46 7.72
CA PHE A 63 -0.20 -1.99 7.85
C PHE A 63 -1.51 -1.22 7.57
N PRO A 64 -2.63 -1.59 8.21
CA PRO A 64 -3.93 -1.00 7.93
C PRO A 64 -3.96 0.52 8.19
N GLU A 65 -3.23 1.01 9.18
CA GLU A 65 -3.10 2.44 9.49
C GLU A 65 -2.42 3.21 8.34
N TYR A 66 -1.34 2.67 7.76
CA TYR A 66 -0.66 3.30 6.64
C TYR A 66 -1.52 3.27 5.38
N LEU A 67 -2.26 2.18 5.13
CA LEU A 67 -3.19 2.13 4.01
C LEU A 67 -4.27 3.22 4.16
N ALA A 68 -4.87 3.36 5.34
CA ALA A 68 -5.90 4.36 5.60
C ALA A 68 -5.38 5.79 5.39
N LEU A 69 -4.24 6.12 5.98
CA LEU A 69 -3.61 7.43 5.85
C LEU A 69 -3.28 7.76 4.38
N GLY A 70 -2.67 6.80 3.68
CA GLY A 70 -2.27 6.96 2.29
C GLY A 70 -3.45 7.09 1.34
N PHE A 71 -4.47 6.26 1.51
CA PHE A 71 -5.70 6.32 0.72
C PHE A 71 -6.35 7.70 0.87
N LEU A 72 -6.56 8.17 2.10
CA LEU A 72 -7.20 9.46 2.35
C LEU A 72 -6.35 10.63 1.81
N ARG A 73 -5.02 10.54 1.90
CA ARG A 73 -4.11 11.54 1.34
C ARG A 73 -4.19 11.58 -0.19
N ASN A 74 -4.09 10.43 -0.85
CA ASN A 74 -4.13 10.33 -2.32
C ASN A 74 -5.51 10.65 -2.90
N GLN A 75 -6.59 10.52 -2.13
CA GLN A 75 -7.94 10.97 -2.50
C GLN A 75 -8.20 12.46 -2.16
N MET A 76 -7.18 13.20 -1.71
CA MET A 76 -7.28 14.61 -1.30
C MET A 76 -8.35 14.83 -0.23
N MET A 77 -8.50 13.85 0.68
CA MET A 77 -9.36 13.92 1.87
C MET A 77 -8.56 14.31 3.13
N LEU A 78 -7.24 14.17 3.09
CA LEU A 78 -6.31 14.77 4.05
C LEU A 78 -5.43 15.79 3.32
N ARG A 79 -5.52 17.05 3.75
CA ARG A 79 -4.70 18.17 3.27
C ARG A 79 -3.41 18.26 4.09
N ASP A 80 -2.45 19.07 3.60
CA ASP A 80 -1.15 19.23 4.26
C ASP A 80 -1.25 19.93 5.63
N ASP A 81 -2.28 20.76 5.82
CA ASP A 81 -2.55 21.52 7.04
C ASP A 81 -3.49 20.80 8.01
N ASP A 82 -4.05 19.64 7.63
CA ASP A 82 -4.92 18.87 8.50
C ASP A 82 -4.14 18.25 9.67
N VAL A 83 -4.62 18.51 10.90
CA VAL A 83 -4.04 17.93 12.11
C VAL A 83 -4.71 16.59 12.41
N ILE A 84 -3.97 15.49 12.21
CA ILE A 84 -4.40 14.14 12.59
C ILE A 84 -4.25 13.96 14.10
N THR A 85 -5.36 13.67 14.78
CA THR A 85 -5.43 13.51 16.24
C THR A 85 -5.35 12.04 16.67
N GLY A 86 -5.61 11.10 15.77
CA GLY A 86 -5.45 9.66 16.03
C GLY A 86 -5.72 8.78 14.82
N VAL A 87 -5.16 7.58 14.84
CA VAL A 87 -5.42 6.51 13.86
C VAL A 87 -5.55 5.22 14.66
N ASP A 88 -6.77 4.68 14.74
CA ASP A 88 -7.04 3.47 15.50
C ASP A 88 -7.47 2.35 14.55
N TYR A 89 -6.81 1.20 14.63
CA TYR A 89 -7.20 -0.02 13.94
C TYR A 89 -7.85 -1.01 14.92
N ASP A 90 -8.97 -1.58 14.51
CA ASP A 90 -9.67 -2.66 15.21
C ASP A 90 -9.57 -3.95 14.36
N ASP A 91 -8.82 -4.94 14.85
CA ASP A 91 -8.54 -6.21 14.16
C ASP A 91 -9.79 -7.10 14.07
N ASP A 92 -10.72 -7.01 15.03
CA ASP A 92 -11.93 -7.83 15.05
C ASP A 92 -12.96 -7.31 14.03
N LEU A 93 -13.06 -5.99 13.90
CA LEU A 93 -13.98 -5.33 12.97
C LEU A 93 -13.38 -5.12 11.58
N GLU A 94 -12.06 -5.24 11.45
CA GLU A 94 -11.30 -4.86 10.26
C GLU A 94 -11.61 -3.41 9.83
N VAL A 95 -11.54 -2.50 10.81
CA VAL A 95 -11.87 -1.09 10.66
C VAL A 95 -10.68 -0.23 11.08
N VAL A 96 -10.35 0.79 10.28
CA VAL A 96 -9.43 1.86 10.66
C VAL A 96 -10.18 3.17 10.74
N VAL A 97 -10.05 3.88 11.86
CA VAL A 97 -10.62 5.21 12.07
C VAL A 97 -9.50 6.24 12.14
N VAL A 98 -9.40 7.09 11.12
CA VAL A 98 -8.52 8.26 11.12
C VAL A 98 -9.29 9.45 11.66
N ARG A 99 -8.79 10.14 12.68
CA ARG A 99 -9.42 11.33 13.26
C ARG A 99 -8.59 12.58 13.02
N THR A 100 -9.27 13.68 12.72
CA THR A 100 -8.70 15.00 12.51
C THR A 100 -9.29 16.01 13.49
N GLU A 101 -8.61 17.13 13.71
CA GLU A 101 -9.12 18.21 14.58
C GLU A 101 -10.41 18.84 14.00
N VAL A 102 -10.46 19.02 12.69
CA VAL A 102 -11.62 19.55 11.97
C VAL A 102 -12.43 18.40 11.39
N GLN A 103 -13.74 18.39 11.63
CA GLN A 103 -14.65 17.52 10.89
C GLN A 103 -14.91 18.11 9.51
N THR A 104 -14.35 17.47 8.49
CA THR A 104 -14.63 17.80 7.09
C THR A 104 -15.83 17.00 6.61
N SER A 105 -16.82 17.67 6.00
CA SER A 105 -17.89 16.98 5.27
C SER A 105 -17.43 16.69 3.85
N PHE A 106 -17.26 15.41 3.52
CA PHE A 106 -16.94 14.97 2.17
C PHE A 106 -18.18 14.45 1.42
N GLU A 107 -19.39 14.74 1.90
CA GLU A 107 -20.63 14.23 1.32
C GLU A 107 -20.71 14.41 -0.21
N ASP A 108 -20.30 15.57 -0.73
CA ASP A 108 -20.35 15.83 -2.17
C ASP A 108 -19.28 15.05 -2.96
N LYS A 109 -18.11 14.78 -2.36
CA LYS A 109 -17.10 13.87 -2.94
C LYS A 109 -17.60 12.43 -2.93
N LEU A 110 -18.21 11.97 -1.83
CA LEU A 110 -18.79 10.63 -1.75
C LEU A 110 -19.99 10.43 -2.69
N LYS A 111 -20.79 11.46 -2.93
CA LYS A 111 -21.89 11.42 -3.93
C LYS A 111 -21.35 11.27 -5.36
N LYS A 112 -20.12 11.72 -5.63
CA LYS A 112 -19.41 11.57 -6.92
C LYS A 112 -18.45 10.35 -6.94
N LYS A 113 -18.81 9.27 -6.23
CA LYS A 113 -18.05 8.02 -6.21
C LYS A 113 -18.08 7.35 -7.59
N THR A 114 -16.96 7.36 -8.31
CA THR A 114 -16.84 6.66 -9.59
C THR A 114 -16.19 5.30 -9.36
N ARG A 115 -16.96 4.22 -9.52
CA ARG A 115 -16.43 2.85 -9.48
C ARG A 115 -15.83 2.53 -10.85
N THR A 116 -14.50 2.49 -10.95
CA THR A 116 -13.81 2.00 -12.15
C THR A 116 -13.79 0.47 -12.16
N SER A 117 -13.63 -0.12 -13.35
CA SER A 117 -13.70 -1.58 -13.58
C SER A 117 -12.45 -2.37 -13.17
N GLY A 118 -11.48 -1.74 -12.50
CA GLY A 118 -10.32 -2.41 -11.90
C GLY A 118 -10.64 -3.02 -10.53
N CYS A 119 -9.85 -4.01 -10.07
CA CYS A 119 -10.00 -4.71 -8.77
C CYS A 119 -10.51 -3.77 -7.66
N ALA A 120 -11.56 -4.19 -6.95
CA ALA A 120 -12.33 -3.63 -5.82
C ALA A 120 -12.18 -2.13 -5.44
N VAL A 121 -10.96 -1.59 -5.41
CA VAL A 121 -10.56 -0.22 -5.09
C VAL A 121 -10.36 0.63 -6.35
N GLY A 122 -11.01 0.30 -7.46
CA GLY A 122 -11.14 1.21 -8.60
C GLY A 122 -11.94 2.49 -8.29
N THR A 123 -12.21 2.80 -7.02
CA THR A 123 -13.01 3.96 -6.64
C THR A 123 -12.11 5.18 -6.54
N VAL A 124 -12.28 6.13 -7.45
CA VAL A 124 -11.74 7.48 -7.29
C VAL A 124 -12.87 8.41 -6.86
N PHE A 125 -12.56 9.28 -5.90
CA PHE A 125 -13.46 10.31 -5.43
C PHE A 125 -13.08 11.68 -5.98
N GLY A 126 -14.01 12.35 -6.66
CA GLY A 126 -13.76 13.65 -7.29
C GLY A 126 -13.25 13.53 -8.73
N ASP A 127 -12.67 14.60 -9.27
CA ASP A 127 -12.06 14.62 -10.59
C ASP A 127 -10.59 14.15 -10.49
N MET A 128 -10.24 13.10 -11.24
CA MET A 128 -8.89 12.51 -11.25
C MET A 128 -7.78 13.52 -11.60
N MET A 129 -8.13 14.59 -12.32
CA MET A 129 -7.17 15.60 -12.78
C MET A 129 -7.12 16.83 -11.87
N GLU A 130 -8.03 16.95 -10.90
CA GLU A 130 -8.11 18.11 -10.02
C GLU A 130 -6.83 18.25 -9.19
N GLY A 131 -6.18 19.43 -9.29
CA GLY A 131 -4.97 19.75 -8.54
C GLY A 131 -3.67 19.25 -9.16
N LEU A 132 -3.69 18.48 -10.27
CA LEU A 132 -2.47 18.08 -10.98
C LEU A 132 -1.83 19.22 -11.79
N GLU A 133 -2.62 20.22 -12.20
CA GLU A 133 -2.18 21.33 -13.05
C GLU A 133 -1.08 22.18 -12.40
N ASP A 134 -1.07 22.27 -11.07
CA ASP A 134 -0.11 23.06 -10.30
C ASP A 134 1.07 22.24 -9.75
N VAL A 135 1.11 20.92 -10.01
CA VAL A 135 2.14 20.04 -9.44
C VAL A 135 3.48 20.28 -10.13
N GLN A 136 4.44 20.79 -9.37
CA GLN A 136 5.84 20.89 -9.78
C GLN A 136 6.66 19.80 -9.09
N LEU A 137 7.19 18.86 -9.87
CA LEU A 137 8.08 17.83 -9.38
C LEU A 137 9.51 18.38 -9.23
N PRO A 138 10.21 18.04 -8.14
CA PRO A 138 11.63 18.36 -8.02
C PRO A 138 12.44 17.67 -9.12
N ALA A 139 13.53 18.31 -9.53
CA ALA A 139 14.46 17.78 -10.52
C ALA A 139 15.37 16.69 -9.92
N THR A 140 14.76 15.57 -9.52
CA THR A 140 15.45 14.48 -8.83
C THR A 140 16.24 13.66 -9.85
N PRO A 141 17.58 13.61 -9.75
CA PRO A 141 18.39 12.88 -10.71
C PRO A 141 18.13 11.37 -10.56
N VAL A 142 17.95 10.67 -11.68
CA VAL A 142 17.85 9.20 -11.69
C VAL A 142 18.96 8.64 -12.56
N LYS A 143 19.81 7.78 -12.01
CA LYS A 143 20.85 7.07 -12.78
C LYS A 143 20.33 5.72 -13.22
N THR A 144 20.56 5.36 -14.49
CA THR A 144 20.21 4.03 -15.01
C THR A 144 20.87 2.90 -14.20
N SER A 145 22.08 3.12 -13.68
CA SER A 145 22.77 2.16 -12.80
C SER A 145 21.99 1.84 -11.53
N TRP A 146 21.24 2.80 -10.99
CA TRP A 146 20.40 2.59 -9.81
C TRP A 146 19.24 1.65 -10.14
N LEU A 147 18.62 1.78 -11.31
CA LEU A 147 17.51 0.91 -11.72
C LEU A 147 17.95 -0.56 -11.78
N TYR A 148 19.14 -0.84 -12.31
CA TYR A 148 19.68 -2.20 -12.32
C TYR A 148 19.98 -2.73 -10.91
N SER A 149 20.56 -1.89 -10.05
CA SER A 149 20.82 -2.24 -8.64
C SER A 149 19.52 -2.53 -7.89
N LEU A 150 18.54 -1.64 -8.00
CA LEU A 150 17.22 -1.77 -7.38
C LEU A 150 16.47 -3.01 -7.88
N ALA A 151 16.36 -3.21 -9.19
CA ALA A 151 15.71 -4.40 -9.75
C ALA A 151 16.37 -5.70 -9.26
N SER A 152 17.70 -5.71 -9.18
CA SER A 152 18.49 -6.84 -8.68
C SER A 152 18.28 -7.12 -7.18
N LYS A 153 18.06 -6.07 -6.37
CA LYS A 153 17.75 -6.18 -4.94
C LYS A 153 16.29 -6.61 -4.73
N ILE A 154 15.34 -5.85 -5.27
CA ILE A 154 13.90 -6.04 -5.09
C ILE A 154 13.46 -7.44 -5.54
N ASN A 155 13.89 -7.91 -6.71
CA ASN A 155 13.49 -9.23 -7.23
C ASN A 155 14.04 -10.42 -6.42
N ARG A 156 14.97 -10.18 -5.50
CA ARG A 156 15.56 -11.22 -4.64
C ARG A 156 15.22 -11.04 -3.16
N THR A 157 14.55 -9.95 -2.80
CA THR A 157 14.04 -9.73 -1.44
C THR A 157 12.97 -10.77 -1.15
N PRO A 158 13.08 -11.55 -0.05
CA PRO A 158 12.03 -12.47 0.36
C PRO A 158 10.70 -11.72 0.51
N SER A 159 9.65 -12.18 -0.16
CA SER A 159 8.39 -11.46 -0.28
C SER A 159 7.21 -12.40 -0.50
N LEU A 160 5.99 -11.92 -0.24
CA LEU A 160 4.75 -12.67 -0.50
C LEU A 160 4.60 -12.98 -1.98
N TYR A 161 5.08 -12.09 -2.86
CA TYR A 161 5.09 -12.37 -4.30
C TYR A 161 5.89 -13.63 -4.65
N LEU A 162 7.06 -13.82 -4.04
CA LEU A 162 7.88 -15.01 -4.28
C LEU A 162 7.31 -16.28 -3.63
N GLU A 163 6.55 -16.13 -2.54
CA GLU A 163 5.96 -17.24 -1.78
C GLU A 163 4.62 -17.73 -2.37
N ALA A 164 3.70 -16.81 -2.63
CA ALA A 164 2.30 -17.10 -2.97
C ALA A 164 1.84 -16.50 -4.33
N GLY A 165 2.61 -15.56 -4.89
CA GLY A 165 2.22 -14.84 -6.11
C GLY A 165 0.96 -13.99 -5.93
N ALA A 166 0.29 -13.66 -7.05
CA ALA A 166 -1.00 -12.95 -7.10
C ALA A 166 -1.09 -11.65 -6.27
N ILE A 167 0.05 -10.96 -6.09
CA ILE A 167 0.18 -9.76 -5.27
C ILE A 167 1.02 -8.72 -6.01
N HIS A 168 0.85 -7.45 -5.67
CA HIS A 168 1.64 -6.34 -6.18
C HIS A 168 2.62 -5.84 -5.13
N GLY A 169 3.85 -5.54 -5.54
CA GLY A 169 4.84 -4.86 -4.73
C GLY A 169 5.05 -3.42 -5.17
N SER A 170 5.26 -2.50 -4.23
CA SER A 170 5.74 -1.14 -4.51
C SER A 170 6.87 -0.81 -3.54
N VAL A 171 7.89 -0.11 -4.03
CA VAL A 171 9.13 0.10 -3.26
C VAL A 171 9.56 1.56 -3.30
N LEU A 172 9.48 2.25 -2.17
CA LEU A 172 10.08 3.57 -2.01
C LEU A 172 11.60 3.43 -1.92
N CYS A 173 12.31 4.14 -2.77
CA CYS A 173 13.76 4.09 -2.90
C CYS A 173 14.37 5.49 -2.76
N HIS A 174 15.59 5.55 -2.22
CA HIS A 174 16.44 6.72 -2.30
C HIS A 174 17.71 6.34 -3.06
N GLN A 175 17.90 6.90 -4.25
CA GLN A 175 18.98 6.50 -5.15
C GLN A 175 18.89 4.99 -5.49
N ASP A 176 19.93 4.20 -5.21
CA ASP A 176 19.96 2.74 -5.39
C ASP A 176 19.67 1.95 -4.10
N ARG A 177 19.18 2.63 -3.07
CA ARG A 177 18.79 2.01 -1.81
C ARG A 177 17.27 1.88 -1.73
N PRO A 178 16.74 0.66 -1.66
CA PRO A 178 15.33 0.47 -1.34
C PRO A 178 15.11 0.75 0.16
N LEU A 179 14.03 1.45 0.50
CA LEU A 179 13.71 1.89 1.86
C LEU A 179 12.49 1.19 2.41
N VAL A 180 11.36 1.26 1.69
CA VAL A 180 10.07 0.74 2.16
C VAL A 180 9.48 -0.09 1.05
N TYR A 181 9.27 -1.38 1.31
CA TYR A 181 8.64 -2.30 0.38
C TYR A 181 7.32 -2.79 0.96
N MET A 182 6.22 -2.32 0.35
CA MET A 182 4.86 -2.72 0.67
C MET A 182 4.30 -3.65 -0.40
N GLU A 183 3.53 -4.66 0.03
CA GLU A 183 2.87 -5.62 -0.86
C GLU A 183 1.37 -5.64 -0.62
N ASP A 184 0.53 -5.72 -1.65
CA ASP A 184 -0.91 -5.87 -1.47
C ASP A 184 -1.59 -6.52 -2.69
N VAL A 185 -2.77 -7.11 -2.52
CA VAL A 185 -3.58 -7.63 -3.63
C VAL A 185 -3.92 -6.53 -4.64
N GLY A 186 -4.08 -5.29 -4.17
CA GLY A 186 -4.28 -4.11 -4.99
C GLY A 186 -3.00 -3.31 -5.17
N ARG A 187 -2.57 -3.06 -6.42
CA ARG A 187 -1.42 -2.17 -6.68
C ARG A 187 -1.58 -0.77 -6.08
N HIS A 188 -2.80 -0.26 -6.02
CA HIS A 188 -3.08 1.06 -5.43
C HIS A 188 -2.86 1.03 -3.92
N ASN A 189 -3.32 -0.03 -3.24
CA ASN A 189 -3.09 -0.21 -1.81
C ASN A 189 -1.60 -0.27 -1.46
N ALA A 190 -0.78 -0.92 -2.30
CA ALA A 190 0.67 -0.96 -2.10
C ALA A 190 1.31 0.45 -2.15
N VAL A 191 0.87 1.30 -3.08
CA VAL A 191 1.31 2.70 -3.19
C VAL A 191 0.74 3.56 -2.06
N ASP A 192 -0.54 3.38 -1.72
CA ASP A 192 -1.20 4.08 -0.61
C ASP A 192 -0.47 3.80 0.70
N LYS A 193 -0.11 2.55 1.00
CA LYS A 193 0.69 2.22 2.19
C LYS A 193 2.01 2.98 2.25
N ILE A 194 2.70 3.17 1.12
CA ILE A 194 3.90 4.00 1.07
C ILE A 194 3.56 5.46 1.39
N ALA A 195 2.52 6.01 0.78
CA ALA A 195 2.10 7.40 1.02
C ALA A 195 1.71 7.64 2.49
N GLY A 196 0.99 6.69 3.11
CA GLY A 196 0.61 6.78 4.52
C GLY A 196 1.78 6.61 5.48
N TRP A 197 2.74 5.72 5.16
CA TRP A 197 4.00 5.63 5.91
C TRP A 197 4.77 6.96 5.83
N MET A 198 4.88 7.56 4.64
CA MET A 198 5.56 8.84 4.47
C MET A 198 4.89 9.96 5.26
N LEU A 199 3.55 10.00 5.29
CA LEU A 199 2.78 10.95 6.08
C LEU A 199 3.03 10.75 7.59
N SER A 200 2.98 9.50 8.05
CA SER A 200 3.17 9.14 9.47
C SER A 200 4.58 9.47 9.97
N GLU A 201 5.60 9.08 9.20
CA GLU A 201 7.01 9.30 9.52
C GLU A 201 7.53 10.69 9.13
N ARG A 202 6.66 11.56 8.59
CA ARG A 202 7.02 12.90 8.10
C ARG A 202 8.18 12.87 7.09
N THR A 203 8.21 11.85 6.24
CA THR A 203 9.24 11.64 5.22
C THR A 203 8.82 12.30 3.91
N THR A 204 9.73 13.08 3.32
CA THR A 204 9.46 13.79 2.06
C THR A 204 9.65 12.92 0.83
N ALA A 205 8.84 13.16 -0.21
CA ALA A 205 8.98 12.49 -1.52
C ALA A 205 10.06 13.08 -2.43
N ALA A 206 10.56 14.27 -2.09
CA ALA A 206 11.29 15.12 -3.04
C ALA A 206 12.55 14.48 -3.64
N ASP A 207 13.19 13.55 -2.93
CA ASP A 207 14.42 12.88 -3.31
C ASP A 207 14.25 11.35 -3.41
N LYS A 208 13.02 10.88 -3.60
CA LYS A 208 12.66 9.47 -3.63
C LYS A 208 12.14 9.04 -5.00
N ILE A 209 12.19 7.74 -5.24
CA ILE A 209 11.71 7.05 -6.44
C ILE A 209 10.81 5.92 -5.96
N VAL A 210 9.69 5.66 -6.66
CA VAL A 210 8.79 4.52 -6.41
C VAL A 210 8.77 3.62 -7.63
#